data_AF-A0A0U1D4W5-F1
#
_entry.id   AF-A0A0U1D4W5-F1
#
_cell.length_a   1.000
_cell.length_b   1.000
_cell.length_c   1.000
_cell.angle_alpha   90.00
_cell.angle_beta   90.00
_cell.angle_gamma   90.00
#
_symmetry.space_group_name_H-M   'P 1'
#
loop_
_entity.id
_entity.type
_entity.pdbx_description
1 polymer ?
#
loop_
_entity_poly.entity_id
_entity_poly.type
_entity_poly.pdbx_seq_one_letter_code
_entity_poly.pdbx_strand_id
1 'polypeptide(L)'
;MTFQNDPADDFDLVIGADGLHSNARRLVSGPEEQFEHYLGCKVAACVVDGYRPSTGTATSDAYLTDSIPGRQIGQFTLRGNRTMFLFVFRDEHDCHGMTPKERLHNQFDDDGWECPEILAAVDAIDDLFFDVVSQIRMDRWSKDRVLLIGDAAGCISLLGGKGTGLAITEATRWPGNSPAPTATTARPSQATRRCCGRSSTASRPAPNGCSGSSPPERGSGCGSATWHCGQ
;
A
#
# COMPACT_ATOMS: atom_id res chain seq x y z
N MET A 1 -3.14 19.42 -14.95
CA MET A 1 -3.14 18.01 -14.48
C MET A 1 -4.14 17.23 -15.32
N THR A 2 -3.77 16.05 -15.82
CA THR A 2 -4.67 15.21 -16.62
C THR A 2 -5.10 14.01 -15.79
N PHE A 3 -6.40 13.71 -15.80
CA PHE A 3 -6.98 12.60 -15.07
C PHE A 3 -7.41 11.49 -16.03
N GLN A 4 -7.51 10.26 -15.52
CA GLN A 4 -7.90 9.12 -16.35
C GLN A 4 -9.36 9.22 -16.81
N ASN A 5 -10.25 9.69 -15.94
CA ASN A 5 -11.70 9.70 -16.16
C ASN A 5 -12.31 11.10 -16.21
N ASP A 6 -11.49 12.14 -15.98
CA ASP A 6 -11.95 13.53 -15.90
C ASP A 6 -11.16 14.42 -16.87
N PRO A 7 -11.75 15.54 -17.34
CA PRO A 7 -11.05 16.55 -18.12
C PRO A 7 -9.83 17.08 -17.37
N ALA A 8 -8.82 17.50 -18.13
CA ALA A 8 -7.66 18.15 -17.56
C ALA A 8 -8.06 19.46 -16.86
N ASP A 9 -7.39 19.76 -15.75
CA ASP A 9 -7.63 20.96 -14.94
C ASP A 9 -6.31 21.52 -14.39
N ASP A 10 -6.28 22.83 -14.14
CA ASP A 10 -5.09 23.54 -13.67
C ASP A 10 -5.13 23.76 -12.15
N PHE A 11 -3.97 23.64 -11.52
CA PHE A 11 -3.83 23.75 -10.07
C PHE A 11 -2.61 24.59 -9.71
N ASP A 12 -2.74 25.43 -8.68
CA ASP A 12 -1.63 26.23 -8.17
C ASP A 12 -0.55 25.39 -7.48
N LEU A 13 -0.98 24.30 -6.82
CA LEU A 13 -0.15 23.36 -6.07
C LEU A 13 -0.75 21.95 -6.14
N VAL A 14 0.10 20.94 -6.26
CA VAL A 14 -0.27 19.52 -6.18
C VAL A 14 0.47 18.89 -5.00
N ILE A 15 -0.24 18.14 -4.15
CA ILE A 15 0.34 17.40 -3.02
C ILE A 15 0.17 15.90 -3.28
N GLY A 16 1.28 15.19 -3.50
CA GLY A 16 1.33 13.74 -3.62
C GLY A 16 1.38 13.09 -2.25
N ALA A 17 0.36 12.29 -1.93
CA ALA A 17 0.23 11.53 -0.67
C ALA A 17 -0.24 10.09 -0.95
N ASP A 18 0.23 9.53 -2.06
CA ASP A 18 -0.22 8.28 -2.69
C ASP A 18 0.60 7.04 -2.29
N GLY A 19 1.40 7.14 -1.22
CA GLY A 19 2.03 6.00 -0.57
C GLY A 19 3.41 5.61 -1.12
N LEU A 20 3.87 4.41 -0.74
CA LEU A 20 5.21 3.89 -1.08
C LEU A 20 5.45 3.89 -2.60
N HIS A 21 4.52 3.34 -3.39
CA HIS A 21 4.62 3.26 -4.85
C HIS A 21 4.06 4.49 -5.59
N SER A 22 4.39 5.68 -5.09
CA SER A 22 3.83 6.97 -5.53
C SER A 22 3.98 7.21 -7.04
N ASN A 23 2.84 7.32 -7.72
CA ASN A 23 2.77 7.77 -9.11
C ASN A 23 3.18 9.25 -9.22
N ALA A 24 2.81 10.08 -8.24
CA ALA A 24 3.19 11.49 -8.22
C ALA A 24 4.72 11.66 -8.16
N ARG A 25 5.40 10.88 -7.30
CA ARG A 25 6.86 10.83 -7.24
C ARG A 25 7.45 10.40 -8.58
N ARG A 26 6.91 9.32 -9.17
CA ARG A 26 7.41 8.80 -10.45
C ARG A 26 7.37 9.85 -11.56
N LEU A 27 6.29 10.61 -11.63
CA LEU A 27 6.08 11.62 -12.66
C LEU A 27 6.95 12.87 -12.47
N VAL A 28 7.23 13.25 -11.23
CA VAL A 28 7.89 14.52 -10.91
C VAL A 28 9.39 14.36 -10.69
N SER A 29 9.77 13.33 -9.93
CA SER A 29 11.14 13.13 -9.44
C SER A 29 11.90 12.07 -10.22
N GLY A 30 11.19 11.14 -10.90
CA GLY A 30 11.81 10.08 -11.70
C GLY A 30 11.47 8.68 -11.21
N PRO A 31 12.04 7.63 -11.83
CA PRO A 31 11.71 6.23 -11.55
C PRO A 31 11.97 5.85 -10.08
N GLU A 32 11.17 4.91 -9.58
CA GLU A 32 11.09 4.57 -8.16
C GLU A 32 12.39 3.97 -7.61
N GLU A 33 13.08 3.21 -8.44
CA GLU A 33 14.34 2.51 -8.13
C GLU A 33 15.48 3.46 -7.75
N GLN A 34 15.34 4.77 -8.04
CA GLN A 34 16.29 5.79 -7.62
C GLN A 34 16.14 6.19 -6.14
N PHE A 35 14.95 5.98 -5.58
CA PHE A 35 14.58 6.46 -4.24
C PHE A 35 14.25 5.32 -3.29
N GLU A 36 13.76 4.21 -3.83
CA GLU A 36 13.43 3.01 -3.07
C GLU A 36 14.69 2.27 -2.63
N HIS A 37 14.76 1.99 -1.33
CA HIS A 37 15.78 1.17 -0.74
C HIS A 37 15.14 -0.06 -0.10
N TYR A 38 15.18 -1.17 -0.84
CA TYR A 38 14.68 -2.46 -0.39
C TYR A 38 15.51 -2.98 0.79
N LEU A 39 14.85 -3.40 1.87
CA LEU A 39 15.51 -3.89 3.09
C LEU A 39 15.68 -5.42 3.13
N GLY A 40 15.34 -6.13 2.04
CA GLY A 40 15.53 -7.58 1.95
C GLY A 40 14.40 -8.42 2.55
N CYS A 41 13.28 -7.80 2.94
CA CYS A 41 12.14 -8.48 3.54
C CYS A 41 10.83 -8.16 2.83
N LYS A 42 9.88 -9.08 2.90
CA LYS A 42 8.48 -8.83 2.56
C LYS A 42 7.60 -8.98 3.79
N VAL A 43 6.43 -8.36 3.70
CA VAL A 43 5.42 -8.38 4.74
C VAL A 43 4.09 -8.82 4.13
N ALA A 44 3.38 -9.66 4.87
CA ALA A 44 1.99 -9.96 4.56
C ALA A 44 1.13 -9.75 5.81
N ALA A 45 -0.08 -9.25 5.64
CA ALA A 45 -1.00 -9.05 6.75
C ALA A 45 -2.44 -9.36 6.32
N CYS A 46 -3.19 -9.97 7.22
CA CYS A 46 -4.58 -10.26 6.99
C CYS A 46 -5.37 -10.37 8.29
N VAL A 47 -6.69 -10.29 8.18
CA VAL A 47 -7.60 -10.55 9.29
C VAL A 47 -8.52 -11.71 8.95
N VAL A 48 -8.54 -12.71 9.83
CA VAL A 48 -9.37 -13.90 9.73
C VAL A 48 -10.43 -13.87 10.81
N ASP A 49 -11.66 -14.25 10.47
CA ASP A 49 -12.75 -14.39 11.42
C ASP A 49 -12.81 -15.83 11.97
N GLY A 50 -13.02 -15.95 13.28
CA GLY A 50 -13.25 -17.24 13.93
C GLY A 50 -12.06 -18.17 14.06
N TYR A 51 -10.84 -17.69 13.80
CA TYR A 51 -9.62 -18.48 13.98
C TYR A 51 -9.49 -18.93 15.45
N ARG A 52 -9.36 -20.24 15.65
CA ARG A 52 -9.11 -20.85 16.96
C ARG A 52 -7.88 -21.74 16.86
N PRO A 53 -6.81 -21.47 17.62
CA PRO A 53 -5.62 -22.29 17.60
C PRO A 53 -5.94 -23.70 18.12
N SER A 54 -5.38 -24.68 17.44
CA SER A 54 -5.52 -26.11 17.75
C SER A 54 -4.83 -26.47 19.08
N THR A 55 -3.79 -25.72 19.48
CA THR A 55 -3.03 -25.98 20.72
C THR A 55 -3.68 -25.44 22.00
N GLY A 56 -4.81 -24.71 21.88
CA GLY A 56 -5.50 -24.12 23.05
C GLY A 56 -4.73 -22.97 23.73
N THR A 57 -3.71 -22.43 23.07
CA THR A 57 -2.83 -21.37 23.60
C THR A 57 -3.39 -19.95 23.48
N ALA A 58 -4.40 -19.70 22.64
CA ALA A 58 -5.05 -18.39 22.60
C ALA A 58 -5.99 -18.18 23.80
N THR A 59 -5.46 -17.53 24.83
CA THR A 59 -6.29 -16.76 25.74
C THR A 59 -6.91 -15.57 25.00
N SER A 60 -8.13 -15.18 25.37
CA SER A 60 -8.70 -13.90 24.93
C SER A 60 -7.70 -12.78 25.28
N ASP A 61 -7.30 -11.98 24.29
CA ASP A 61 -6.29 -10.91 24.38
C ASP A 61 -4.81 -11.35 24.32
N ALA A 62 -4.52 -12.52 23.74
CA ALA A 62 -3.12 -12.92 23.51
C ALA A 62 -2.51 -12.25 22.26
N TYR A 63 -1.26 -11.82 22.41
CA TYR A 63 -0.33 -11.54 21.32
C TYR A 63 0.72 -12.65 21.30
N LEU A 64 0.71 -13.45 20.23
CA LEU A 64 1.71 -14.50 20.03
C LEU A 64 2.62 -14.09 18.90
N THR A 65 3.89 -14.43 19.04
CA THR A 65 4.87 -14.26 17.98
C THR A 65 5.71 -15.51 17.94
N ASP A 66 5.72 -16.14 16.78
CA ASP A 66 6.70 -17.16 16.46
C ASP A 66 7.76 -16.55 15.54
N SER A 67 9.03 -16.79 15.85
CA SER A 67 10.15 -16.17 15.16
C SER A 67 11.29 -17.14 15.09
N ILE A 68 11.71 -17.43 13.86
CA ILE A 68 12.94 -18.14 13.58
C ILE A 68 13.83 -17.27 12.70
N PRO A 69 15.13 -17.55 12.58
CA PRO A 69 16.02 -16.74 11.77
C PRO A 69 15.51 -16.58 10.33
N GLY A 70 15.20 -15.34 9.93
CA GLY A 70 14.76 -15.00 8.58
C GLY A 70 13.25 -14.98 8.35
N ARG A 71 12.42 -15.43 9.30
CA ARG A 71 10.95 -15.34 9.19
C ARG A 71 10.25 -15.27 10.54
N GLN A 72 9.13 -14.55 10.58
CA GLN A 72 8.35 -14.27 11.78
C GLN A 72 6.87 -14.26 11.44
N ILE A 73 6.06 -14.83 12.33
CA ILE A 73 4.60 -14.75 12.32
C ILE A 73 4.14 -14.10 13.63
N GLY A 74 3.40 -13.01 13.53
CA GLY A 74 2.67 -12.40 14.64
C GLY A 74 1.19 -12.73 14.54
N GLN A 75 0.60 -13.15 15.65
CA GLN A 75 -0.83 -13.39 15.81
C GLN A 75 -1.38 -12.40 16.84
N PHE A 76 -2.39 -11.63 16.44
CA PHE A 76 -3.03 -10.63 17.29
C PHE A 76 -4.52 -10.95 17.42
N THR A 77 -4.98 -11.20 18.64
CA THR A 77 -6.42 -11.33 18.90
C THR A 77 -7.09 -9.96 18.82
N LEU A 78 -8.12 -9.85 17.98
CA LEU A 78 -8.95 -8.66 17.84
C LEU A 78 -10.34 -8.88 18.46
N ARG A 79 -11.04 -7.77 18.71
CA ARG A 79 -12.43 -7.81 19.17
C ARG A 79 -13.34 -8.46 18.13
N GLY A 80 -14.36 -9.16 18.61
CA GLY A 80 -15.37 -9.78 17.76
C GLY A 80 -14.96 -11.13 17.17
N ASN A 81 -14.12 -11.90 17.87
CA ASN A 81 -13.65 -13.23 17.43
C ASN A 81 -12.89 -13.15 16.09
N ARG A 82 -12.03 -12.14 15.95
CA ARG A 82 -11.20 -11.91 14.76
C ARG A 82 -9.74 -12.01 15.16
N THR A 83 -8.90 -12.46 14.24
CA THR A 83 -7.47 -12.63 14.48
C THR A 83 -6.71 -12.01 13.32
N MET A 84 -5.78 -11.11 13.62
CA MET A 84 -4.87 -10.56 12.63
C MET A 84 -3.58 -11.38 12.62
N PHE A 85 -3.14 -11.75 11.43
CA PHE A 85 -1.82 -12.34 11.21
C PHE A 85 -0.92 -11.33 10.52
N LEU A 86 0.34 -11.29 10.95
CA LEU A 86 1.40 -10.49 10.35
C LEU A 86 2.59 -11.41 10.07
N PHE A 87 2.94 -11.55 8.80
CA PHE A 87 4.08 -12.33 8.35
C PHE A 87 5.18 -11.36 7.95
N VAL A 88 6.39 -11.61 8.43
CA VAL A 88 7.59 -10.88 8.01
C VAL A 88 8.65 -11.92 7.67
N PHE A 89 9.17 -11.89 6.46
CA PHE A 89 10.18 -12.87 6.04
C PHE A 89 11.18 -12.26 5.07
N ARG A 90 12.40 -12.80 5.09
CA ARG A 90 13.43 -12.43 4.13
C ARG A 90 13.08 -12.99 2.76
N ASP A 91 13.23 -12.14 1.77
CA ASP A 91 12.99 -12.50 0.37
C ASP A 91 14.03 -11.80 -0.50
N GLU A 92 15.18 -12.46 -0.67
CA GLU A 92 16.32 -11.89 -1.41
C GLU A 92 16.17 -12.01 -2.93
N HIS A 93 15.23 -12.84 -3.39
CA HIS A 93 15.01 -13.09 -4.81
C HIS A 93 13.58 -12.68 -5.15
N ASP A 94 13.41 -11.69 -6.01
CA ASP A 94 12.09 -11.44 -6.56
C ASP A 94 11.76 -12.56 -7.57
N CYS A 95 11.28 -13.69 -7.05
CA CYS A 95 10.79 -14.80 -7.84
C CYS A 95 9.49 -14.37 -8.54
N HIS A 96 9.66 -13.71 -9.68
CA HIS A 96 8.57 -13.25 -10.53
C HIS A 96 7.67 -14.44 -10.89
N GLY A 97 6.35 -14.26 -10.72
CA GLY A 97 5.34 -15.25 -11.12
C GLY A 97 4.67 -16.03 -9.98
N MET A 98 5.17 -15.95 -8.74
CA MET A 98 4.46 -16.51 -7.58
C MET A 98 3.46 -15.51 -7.01
N THR A 99 2.27 -16.01 -6.68
CA THR A 99 1.25 -15.27 -5.94
C THR A 99 1.70 -15.04 -4.48
N PRO A 100 1.16 -14.02 -3.80
CA PRO A 100 1.43 -13.78 -2.38
C PRO A 100 1.22 -15.01 -1.49
N LYS A 101 0.16 -15.79 -1.72
CA LYS A 101 -0.15 -17.00 -0.95
C LYS A 101 0.89 -18.11 -1.19
N GLU A 102 1.26 -18.38 -2.44
CA GLU A 102 2.32 -19.34 -2.77
C GLU A 102 3.66 -18.97 -2.12
N ARG A 103 3.98 -17.67 -2.04
CA ARG A 103 5.19 -17.21 -1.34
C ARG A 103 5.11 -17.46 0.16
N LEU A 104 3.94 -17.28 0.78
CA LEU A 104 3.76 -17.61 2.20
C LEU A 104 3.94 -19.11 2.44
N HIS A 105 3.35 -19.97 1.61
CA HIS A 105 3.55 -21.42 1.69
C HIS A 105 5.03 -21.81 1.58
N ASN A 106 5.73 -21.33 0.54
CA ASN A 106 7.16 -21.59 0.37
C ASN A 106 8.01 -21.17 1.59
N GLN A 107 7.58 -20.14 2.31
CA GLN A 107 8.33 -19.61 3.45
C GLN A 107 7.94 -20.24 4.78
N PHE A 108 6.72 -20.75 4.95
CA PHE A 108 6.19 -21.14 6.26
C PHE A 108 5.65 -22.59 6.33
N ASP A 109 5.58 -23.34 5.23
CA ASP A 109 5.10 -24.74 5.25
C ASP A 109 5.98 -25.67 6.09
N ASP A 110 7.29 -25.43 6.11
CA ASP A 110 8.27 -26.24 6.84
C ASP A 110 8.28 -25.95 8.35
N ASP A 111 7.45 -25.02 8.81
CA ASP A 111 7.48 -24.51 10.17
C ASP A 111 6.53 -25.29 11.09
N GLY A 112 7.05 -25.73 12.24
CA GLY A 112 6.41 -26.72 13.11
C GLY A 112 5.43 -26.15 14.13
N TRP A 113 5.20 -24.84 14.12
CA TRP A 113 4.20 -24.19 14.98
C TRP A 113 2.78 -24.41 14.38
N GLU A 114 1.89 -23.42 14.49
CA GLU A 114 0.52 -23.49 13.93
C GLU A 114 0.47 -23.04 12.46
N CYS A 115 1.61 -23.05 11.78
CA CYS A 115 1.76 -22.53 10.43
C CYS A 115 0.84 -23.21 9.42
N PRO A 116 0.65 -24.56 9.43
CA PRO A 116 -0.32 -25.20 8.53
C PRO A 116 -1.75 -24.69 8.73
N GLU A 117 -2.23 -24.54 9.97
CA GLU A 117 -3.58 -24.04 10.25
C GLU A 117 -3.73 -22.56 9.93
N ILE A 118 -2.69 -21.76 10.20
CA ILE A 118 -2.68 -20.33 9.87
C ILE A 118 -2.73 -20.15 8.35
N LEU A 119 -1.90 -20.88 7.59
CA LEU A 119 -1.87 -20.79 6.12
C LEU A 119 -3.20 -21.25 5.52
N ALA A 120 -3.80 -22.34 6.01
CA ALA A 120 -5.12 -22.77 5.58
C ALA A 120 -6.20 -21.70 5.82
N ALA A 121 -6.09 -20.92 6.91
CA ALA A 121 -6.99 -19.80 7.18
C ALA A 121 -6.73 -18.61 6.25
N VAL A 122 -5.47 -18.35 5.88
CA VAL A 122 -5.08 -17.34 4.89
C VAL A 122 -5.59 -17.71 3.48
N ASP A 123 -5.60 -18.99 3.13
CA ASP A 123 -6.11 -19.44 1.84
C ASP A 123 -7.60 -19.16 1.67
N ALA A 124 -8.36 -19.21 2.76
CA ALA A 124 -9.81 -19.00 2.76
C ALA A 124 -10.25 -17.53 2.60
N ILE A 125 -9.33 -16.56 2.70
CA ILE A 125 -9.64 -15.13 2.58
C ILE A 125 -9.18 -14.56 1.24
N ASP A 126 -9.87 -13.52 0.77
CA ASP A 126 -9.49 -12.81 -0.46
C ASP A 126 -8.59 -11.59 -0.19
N ASP A 127 -8.72 -10.97 0.99
CA ASP A 127 -8.05 -9.71 1.33
C ASP A 127 -6.75 -9.96 2.11
N LEU A 128 -5.68 -10.20 1.36
CA LEU A 128 -4.31 -10.32 1.87
C LEU A 128 -3.51 -9.09 1.46
N PHE A 129 -3.10 -8.29 2.44
CA PHE A 129 -2.09 -7.27 2.21
C PHE A 129 -0.74 -7.94 2.03
N PHE A 130 -0.02 -7.60 0.97
CA PHE A 130 1.32 -8.13 0.68
C PHE A 130 2.16 -7.04 0.05
N ASP A 131 3.34 -6.77 0.63
CA ASP A 131 4.21 -5.71 0.14
C ASP A 131 5.68 -5.98 0.48
N VAL A 132 6.58 -5.22 -0.15
CA VAL A 132 8.00 -5.17 0.20
C VAL A 132 8.23 -4.27 1.41
N VAL A 133 9.26 -4.61 2.17
CA VAL A 133 9.74 -3.76 3.25
C VAL A 133 10.84 -2.86 2.69
N SER A 134 10.44 -1.66 2.30
CA SER A 134 11.33 -0.67 1.68
C SER A 134 11.31 0.68 2.41
N GLN A 135 12.34 1.48 2.15
CA GLN A 135 12.39 2.89 2.54
C GLN A 135 12.42 3.78 1.32
N ILE A 136 11.84 4.98 1.42
CA ILE A 136 12.01 6.03 0.40
C ILE A 136 13.01 7.05 0.93
N ARG A 137 14.09 7.26 0.17
CA ARG A 137 15.15 8.21 0.49
C ARG A 137 15.23 9.25 -0.61
N MET A 138 14.92 10.49 -0.28
CA MET A 138 14.93 11.62 -1.20
C MET A 138 15.59 12.84 -0.56
N ASP A 139 16.48 13.50 -1.29
CA ASP A 139 17.10 14.75 -0.84
C ASP A 139 16.15 15.95 -0.90
N ARG A 140 15.13 15.89 -1.77
CA ARG A 140 14.12 16.94 -1.95
C ARG A 140 12.74 16.34 -2.10
N TRP A 141 11.78 16.83 -1.31
CA TRP A 141 10.38 16.38 -1.34
C TRP A 141 9.47 17.29 -2.15
N SER A 142 10.00 18.40 -2.68
CA SER A 142 9.28 19.30 -3.56
C SER A 142 10.06 19.58 -4.84
N LYS A 143 9.31 19.79 -5.92
CA LYS A 143 9.82 20.24 -7.20
C LYS A 143 8.74 21.07 -7.87
N ASP A 144 9.10 22.30 -8.22
CA ASP A 144 8.19 23.29 -8.80
C ASP A 144 6.91 23.46 -7.95
N ARG A 145 5.75 23.15 -8.51
CA ARG A 145 4.43 23.24 -7.87
C ARG A 145 3.95 21.91 -7.28
N VAL A 146 4.85 20.95 -7.07
CA VAL A 146 4.50 19.65 -6.49
C VAL A 146 5.27 19.42 -5.20
N LEU A 147 4.54 19.02 -4.16
CA LEU A 147 5.06 18.56 -2.88
C LEU A 147 4.67 17.10 -2.68
N LEU A 148 5.59 16.27 -2.20
CA LEU A 148 5.31 14.91 -1.73
C LEU A 148 5.28 14.90 -0.20
N ILE A 149 4.38 14.11 0.38
CA ILE A 149 4.27 13.91 1.83
C ILE A 149 4.00 12.44 2.17
N GLY A 150 4.26 12.07 3.43
CA GLY A 150 4.09 10.72 3.93
C GLY A 150 5.04 9.73 3.26
N ASP A 151 4.58 8.50 3.04
CA ASP A 151 5.40 7.45 2.43
C ASP A 151 5.84 7.77 0.99
N ALA A 152 5.14 8.69 0.31
CA ALA A 152 5.55 9.17 -1.01
C ALA A 152 6.88 9.95 -0.98
N ALA A 153 7.18 10.61 0.13
CA ALA A 153 8.37 11.44 0.33
C ALA A 153 9.45 10.79 1.19
N GLY A 154 9.04 10.05 2.23
CA GLY A 154 9.95 9.57 3.26
C GLY A 154 9.43 8.35 4.02
N CYS A 155 9.16 7.24 3.33
CA CYS A 155 8.80 5.98 3.97
C CYS A 155 9.97 5.44 4.82
N ILE A 156 9.73 5.15 6.10
CA ILE A 156 10.74 4.64 7.06
C ILE A 156 10.80 3.09 7.09
N SER A 157 9.96 2.42 6.30
CA SER A 157 9.60 0.98 6.33
C SER A 157 8.46 0.63 7.30
N LEU A 158 7.58 -0.28 6.87
CA LEU A 158 6.45 -0.85 7.62
C LEU A 158 6.88 -1.43 8.97
N LEU A 159 8.09 -2.02 9.06
CA LEU A 159 8.64 -2.54 10.32
C LEU A 159 9.03 -1.44 11.30
N GLY A 160 9.26 -0.22 10.81
CA GLY A 160 9.53 0.94 11.66
C GLY A 160 8.30 1.40 12.44
N GLY A 161 7.08 1.01 12.05
CA GLY A 161 5.83 1.31 12.76
C GLY A 161 5.51 2.81 12.91
N LYS A 162 6.21 3.67 12.18
CA LYS A 162 6.20 5.14 12.36
C LYS A 162 5.63 5.92 11.17
N GLY A 163 5.34 5.27 10.05
CA GLY A 163 4.87 5.93 8.81
C GLY A 163 3.65 6.81 9.05
N THR A 164 2.64 6.31 9.77
CA THR A 164 1.41 7.08 10.08
C THR A 164 1.69 8.32 10.93
N GLY A 165 2.54 8.22 11.96
CA GLY A 165 2.87 9.35 12.83
C GLY A 165 3.64 10.46 12.11
N LEU A 166 4.51 10.08 11.17
CA LEU A 166 5.26 11.02 10.33
C LEU A 166 4.35 11.72 9.34
N ALA A 167 3.48 10.98 8.64
CA ALA A 167 2.51 11.56 7.71
C ALA A 167 1.61 12.59 8.40
N ILE A 168 1.16 12.32 9.64
CA ILE A 168 0.37 13.29 10.42
C ILE A 168 1.21 14.52 10.79
N THR A 169 2.45 14.32 11.23
CA THR A 169 3.34 15.43 11.61
C THR A 169 3.67 16.32 10.41
N GLU A 170 3.92 15.74 9.25
CA GLU A 170 4.19 16.47 8.01
C GLU A 170 2.98 17.27 7.52
N ALA A 171 1.79 16.66 7.53
CA ALA A 171 0.55 17.33 7.14
C ALA A 171 0.21 18.51 8.08
N THR A 172 0.50 18.38 9.37
CA THR A 172 0.24 19.43 10.37
C THR A 172 1.31 20.52 10.40
N ARG A 173 2.55 20.20 10.03
CA ARG A 173 3.67 21.15 10.02
C ARG A 173 3.76 21.97 8.75
N TRP A 174 3.09 21.58 7.67
CA TRP A 174 3.02 22.39 6.45
C TRP A 174 2.40 23.76 6.76
N PRO A 175 3.20 24.85 6.78
CA PRO A 175 2.63 26.17 6.85
C PRO A 175 2.11 26.43 5.43
N GLY A 176 0.80 26.67 5.29
CA GLY A 176 0.19 27.07 4.01
C GLY A 176 0.67 28.43 3.48
N ASN A 177 1.90 28.84 3.81
CA ASN A 177 2.48 30.14 3.52
C ASN A 177 3.99 29.97 3.24
N SER A 178 4.34 29.50 2.04
CA SER A 178 5.64 29.79 1.42
C SER A 178 5.39 30.73 0.23
N PRO A 179 6.24 31.75 0.04
CA PRO A 179 5.92 32.85 -0.87
C PRO A 179 5.92 32.36 -2.31
N ALA A 180 4.79 32.55 -3.00
CA ALA A 180 4.72 32.35 -4.43
C ALA A 180 5.73 33.28 -5.14
N PRO A 181 6.46 32.82 -6.17
CA PRO A 181 7.09 33.75 -7.10
C PRO A 181 5.96 34.56 -7.74
N THR A 182 6.08 35.88 -7.66
CA THR A 182 5.13 36.88 -8.19
C THR A 182 4.61 36.47 -9.57
N ALA A 183 3.37 35.99 -9.60
CA ALA A 183 2.59 35.84 -10.81
C ALA A 183 1.37 36.76 -10.66
N THR A 184 1.25 37.66 -11.63
CA THR A 184 0.17 38.61 -11.84
C THR A 184 -1.20 37.99 -11.54
N THR A 185 -1.99 38.73 -10.76
CA THR A 185 -3.38 38.47 -10.36
C THR A 185 -4.19 37.69 -11.40
N ALA A 186 -4.53 36.44 -11.06
CA ALA A 186 -5.68 35.72 -11.58
C ALA A 186 -6.56 35.25 -10.41
N ARG A 187 -7.88 35.31 -10.60
CA ARG A 187 -8.95 35.14 -9.60
C ARG A 187 -8.83 33.87 -8.75
N PRO A 188 -9.36 33.89 -7.50
CA PRO A 188 -9.43 32.68 -6.69
C PRO A 188 -10.56 31.77 -7.18
N SER A 189 -10.22 30.58 -7.70
CA SER A 189 -11.15 29.44 -7.77
C SER A 189 -10.86 28.49 -6.61
N GLN A 190 -11.69 28.58 -5.57
CA GLN A 190 -11.71 27.59 -4.49
C GLN A 190 -12.25 26.26 -5.04
N ALA A 191 -11.37 25.26 -5.18
CA ALA A 191 -11.74 23.85 -5.18
C ALA A 191 -10.54 23.01 -4.79
N THR A 192 -10.39 22.70 -3.50
CA THR A 192 -9.50 21.62 -3.04
C THR A 192 -10.13 20.30 -3.48
N ARG A 193 -9.85 19.84 -4.70
CA ARG A 193 -10.29 18.51 -5.13
C ARG A 193 -9.41 17.46 -4.47
N ARG A 194 -10.01 16.70 -3.55
CA ARG A 194 -9.37 15.55 -2.90
C ARG A 194 -9.49 14.35 -3.83
N CYS A 195 -8.50 14.12 -4.69
CA CYS A 195 -8.40 12.89 -5.46
C CYS A 195 -7.87 11.78 -4.54
N CYS A 196 -8.72 11.27 -3.65
CA CYS A 196 -8.46 9.98 -3.03
C CYS A 196 -8.68 8.89 -4.08
N GLY A 197 -7.61 8.24 -4.53
CA GLY A 197 -7.74 6.92 -5.13
C GLY A 197 -8.36 6.01 -4.07
N ARG A 198 -9.66 5.71 -4.21
CA ARG A 198 -10.37 4.82 -3.30
C ARG A 198 -9.94 3.40 -3.65
N SER A 199 -9.00 2.83 -2.92
CA SER A 199 -8.87 1.38 -2.78
C SER A 199 -10.03 0.90 -1.90
N SER A 200 -11.22 0.74 -2.49
CA SER A 200 -12.36 0.15 -1.79
C SER A 200 -12.35 -1.38 -1.96
N THR A 201 -11.94 -2.10 -0.92
CA THR A 201 -12.56 -3.38 -0.57
C THR A 201 -13.76 -3.08 0.32
N ALA A 202 -14.84 -2.60 -0.30
CA ALA A 202 -16.15 -2.51 0.35
C ALA A 202 -17.04 -3.59 -0.28
N SER A 203 -17.03 -4.75 0.35
CA SER A 203 -17.96 -5.85 0.11
C SER A 203 -19.41 -5.38 0.28
N ARG A 204 -20.26 -5.65 -0.72
CA ARG A 204 -21.72 -5.69 -0.57
C ARG A 204 -22.27 -6.94 -1.26
N PRO A 205 -23.32 -7.56 -0.69
CA PRO A 205 -23.77 -8.89 -1.07
C PRO A 205 -24.61 -8.86 -2.37
N ALA A 206 -24.50 -9.93 -3.14
CA ALA A 206 -25.34 -10.20 -4.30
C ALA A 206 -26.76 -10.63 -3.90
N PRO A 207 -27.78 -10.28 -4.68
CA PRO A 207 -28.97 -11.10 -4.84
C PRO A 207 -29.03 -11.75 -6.23
N ASN A 208 -29.50 -12.99 -6.22
CA ASN A 208 -29.69 -13.94 -7.32
C ASN A 208 -30.49 -13.40 -8.52
N GLY A 209 -30.19 -13.91 -9.73
CA GLY A 209 -31.13 -13.92 -10.85
C GLY A 209 -30.48 -14.01 -12.24
N CYS A 210 -30.73 -15.10 -12.95
CA CYS A 210 -30.05 -15.62 -14.15
C CYS A 210 -30.11 -14.82 -15.47
N SER A 211 -29.11 -15.13 -16.31
CA SER A 211 -29.17 -15.51 -17.76
C SER A 211 -28.60 -14.54 -18.81
N GLY A 212 -27.66 -15.07 -19.63
CA GLY A 212 -27.51 -14.69 -21.05
C GLY A 212 -26.12 -14.29 -21.58
N SER A 213 -25.43 -15.27 -22.19
CA SER A 213 -24.53 -15.20 -23.40
C SER A 213 -23.23 -14.36 -23.44
N SER A 214 -22.11 -15.05 -23.69
CA SER A 214 -20.72 -14.64 -24.03
C SER A 214 -20.54 -14.04 -25.45
N PRO A 215 -19.30 -13.73 -25.93
CA PRO A 215 -18.30 -12.71 -25.51
C PRO A 215 -17.98 -11.72 -26.69
N PRO A 216 -17.00 -10.78 -26.62
CA PRO A 216 -15.61 -11.12 -26.96
C PRO A 216 -14.51 -10.33 -26.21
N GLU A 217 -13.30 -10.87 -26.35
CA GLU A 217 -11.96 -10.37 -26.07
C GLU A 217 -11.75 -8.85 -26.02
N ARG A 218 -10.89 -8.38 -25.08
CA ARG A 218 -9.91 -7.31 -25.30
C ARG A 218 -8.84 -7.32 -24.21
N GLY A 219 -7.59 -7.25 -24.68
CA GLY A 219 -6.37 -7.51 -23.91
C GLY A 219 -6.10 -6.54 -22.76
N SER A 220 -5.40 -7.10 -21.79
CA SER A 220 -4.61 -6.43 -20.76
C SER A 220 -3.55 -5.53 -21.41
N GLY A 221 -3.86 -4.24 -21.52
CA GLY A 221 -2.90 -3.21 -21.87
C GLY A 221 -2.56 -2.38 -20.64
N CYS A 222 -1.37 -2.59 -20.08
CA CYS A 222 -0.77 -1.66 -19.13
C CYS A 222 -0.51 -0.33 -19.88
N GLY A 223 -1.35 0.68 -19.63
CA GLY A 223 -1.31 1.95 -20.37
C GLY A 223 -0.17 2.85 -19.90
N SER A 224 0.85 2.99 -20.72
CA SER A 224 1.91 4.00 -20.57
C SER A 224 1.38 5.41 -20.80
N ALA A 225 1.67 6.35 -19.90
CA ALA A 225 1.44 7.79 -20.12
C ALA A 225 2.76 8.48 -20.46
N THR A 226 2.81 9.13 -21.62
CA THR A 226 3.94 9.96 -22.09
C THR A 226 3.56 11.44 -22.07
N TRP A 227 4.48 12.29 -21.62
CA TRP A 227 4.36 13.76 -21.63
C TRP A 227 5.24 14.35 -22.73
N HIS A 228 4.73 15.35 -23.45
CA HIS A 228 5.53 16.26 -24.26
C HIS A 228 5.50 17.65 -23.63
N CYS A 229 6.69 18.22 -23.40
CA CYS A 229 6.85 19.60 -22.98
C CYS A 229 7.05 20.45 -24.24
N GLY A 230 6.09 21.31 -24.57
CA GLY A 230 6.24 22.32 -25.61
C GLY A 230 7.07 23.49 -25.08
N GLN A 231 8.02 23.97 -25.90
CA GLN A 231 8.81 25.18 -25.65
C GLN A 231 7.95 26.45 -25.62
#